data_AF-A0A843C194-F1
#
_entry.id   AF-A0A843C194-F1
#
_cell.length_a   1.000
_cell.length_b   1.000
_cell.length_c   1.000
_cell.angle_alpha   90.00
_cell.angle_beta   90.00
_cell.angle_gamma   90.00
#
_symmetry.space_group_name_H-M   'P 1'
#
loop_
_entity.id
_entity.type
_entity.pdbx_description
1 polymer ?
#
loop_
_entity_poly.entity_id
_entity_poly.type
_entity_poly.pdbx_seq_one_letter_code
_entity_poly.pdbx_strand_id
1 'polypeptide(L)'
;MSDIEIKCKNCSREFSLMFADFNLSLRCPNCNKFGLVSTFSTNFISQPSWKTGYEMNLDTFEDLLKHGGKYALKNFFKKHLDLSFIRRASGSVSFKDRSNYTVSLSEVYEIIQQNWLLQRWIYNLEFATSH
;
A
#
# COMPACT_ATOMS: atom_id res chain seq x y z
N MET A 1 12.17 -3.23 -18.89
CA MET A 1 10.86 -2.77 -18.40
C MET A 1 10.29 -3.90 -17.57
N SER A 2 9.89 -3.63 -16.32
CA SER A 2 9.40 -4.69 -15.43
C SER A 2 7.88 -4.78 -15.57
N ASP A 3 7.40 -5.89 -16.11
CA ASP A 3 5.98 -6.17 -16.24
C ASP A 3 5.45 -6.79 -14.95
N ILE A 4 4.28 -6.35 -14.49
CA ILE A 4 3.61 -6.91 -13.31
C ILE A 4 2.46 -7.80 -13.79
N GLU A 5 2.52 -9.08 -13.46
CA GLU A 5 1.43 -10.01 -13.73
C GLU A 5 0.31 -9.88 -12.69
N ILE A 6 -0.89 -9.61 -13.18
CA ILE A 6 -2.06 -9.35 -12.37
C ILE A 6 -3.19 -10.30 -12.76
N LYS A 7 -3.86 -10.89 -11.75
CA LYS A 7 -5.08 -11.67 -11.93
C LYS A 7 -6.32 -10.85 -11.59
N CYS A 8 -7.26 -10.75 -12.55
CA CYS A 8 -8.53 -10.07 -12.34
C CYS A 8 -9.47 -10.90 -11.45
N LYS A 9 -10.09 -10.29 -10.41
CA LYS A 9 -11.12 -10.96 -9.60
C LYS A 9 -12.38 -11.34 -10.38
N ASN A 10 -12.73 -10.55 -11.40
CA ASN A 10 -14.03 -10.67 -12.07
C ASN A 10 -14.03 -11.73 -13.18
N CYS A 11 -12.92 -11.85 -13.91
CA CYS A 11 -12.82 -12.79 -15.02
C CYS A 11 -11.72 -13.84 -14.84
N SER A 12 -10.99 -13.79 -13.71
CA SER A 12 -9.88 -14.69 -13.37
C SER A 12 -8.76 -14.77 -14.40
N ARG A 13 -8.76 -13.90 -15.42
CA ARG A 13 -7.71 -13.81 -16.43
C ARG A 13 -6.52 -13.03 -15.90
N GLU A 14 -5.35 -13.48 -16.33
CA GLU A 14 -4.07 -12.87 -16.04
C GLU A 14 -3.70 -11.89 -17.16
N PHE A 15 -3.05 -10.78 -16.80
CA PHE A 15 -2.57 -9.79 -17.74
C PHE A 15 -1.38 -9.04 -17.15
N SER A 16 -0.44 -8.66 -18.03
CA SER A 16 0.73 -7.87 -17.69
C SER A 16 0.40 -6.40 -17.73
N LEU A 17 0.85 -5.65 -16.73
CA LEU A 17 0.78 -4.19 -16.71
C LEU A 17 2.18 -3.61 -16.72
N MET A 18 2.36 -2.60 -17.57
CA MET A 18 3.55 -1.77 -17.51
C MET A 18 3.50 -0.90 -16.26
N PHE A 19 4.66 -0.72 -15.63
CA PHE A 19 4.82 0.04 -14.39
C PHE A 19 4.22 1.46 -14.46
N ALA A 20 4.19 2.09 -15.64
CA ALA A 20 3.63 3.41 -15.87
C ALA A 20 2.09 3.48 -15.73
N ASP A 21 1.39 2.36 -15.89
CA ASP A 21 -0.09 2.31 -15.91
C ASP A 21 -0.72 2.20 -14.51
N PHE A 22 0.10 2.06 -13.46
CA PHE A 22 -0.37 1.89 -12.08
C PHE A 22 -1.03 3.14 -11.47
N ASN A 23 -0.88 4.31 -12.10
CA ASN A 23 -1.49 5.57 -11.65
C ASN A 23 -2.96 5.73 -12.09
N LEU A 24 -3.48 4.84 -12.94
CA LEU A 24 -4.82 4.97 -13.49
C LEU A 24 -5.64 3.77 -13.02
N SER A 25 -6.75 4.07 -12.34
CA SER A 25 -7.87 3.17 -11.99
C SER A 25 -7.84 1.84 -12.76
N LEU A 26 -7.21 0.82 -12.18
CA LEU A 26 -6.87 -0.45 -12.83
C LEU A 26 -8.12 -1.12 -13.40
N ARG A 27 -8.27 -1.01 -14.73
CA ARG A 27 -9.33 -1.63 -15.51
C ARG A 27 -8.80 -2.90 -16.14
N CYS A 28 -9.48 -4.02 -15.92
CA CYS A 28 -9.04 -5.27 -16.55
C CYS A 28 -9.25 -5.19 -18.07
N PRO A 29 -8.22 -5.43 -18.91
CA PRO A 29 -8.35 -5.37 -20.37
C PRO A 29 -9.32 -6.42 -20.92
N ASN A 30 -9.53 -7.52 -20.17
CA ASN A 30 -10.39 -8.61 -20.59
C ASN A 30 -11.88 -8.38 -20.31
N CYS A 31 -12.22 -7.74 -19.19
CA CYS A 31 -13.63 -7.58 -18.78
C CYS A 31 -14.06 -6.13 -18.59
N ASN A 32 -13.14 -5.18 -18.81
CA ASN A 32 -13.36 -3.74 -18.78
C ASN A 32 -14.01 -3.22 -17.47
N LYS A 33 -13.89 -3.97 -16.37
CA LYS A 33 -14.42 -3.62 -15.04
C LYS A 33 -13.34 -2.95 -14.20
N PHE A 34 -13.77 -1.94 -13.43
CA PHE A 34 -12.95 -1.26 -12.44
C PHE A 34 -12.88 -2.07 -11.14
N GLY A 35 -11.69 -2.10 -10.52
CA GLY A 35 -11.55 -2.46 -9.12
C GLY A 35 -11.14 -3.90 -8.83
N LEU A 36 -10.13 -3.97 -7.95
CA LEU A 36 -9.69 -5.10 -7.13
C LEU A 36 -9.02 -6.25 -7.88
N VAL A 37 -7.77 -6.03 -8.26
CA VAL A 37 -6.76 -7.09 -8.41
C VAL A 37 -6.75 -7.94 -7.12
N SER A 38 -6.99 -9.25 -7.21
CA SER A 38 -7.12 -10.12 -6.02
C SER A 38 -5.82 -10.36 -5.30
N THR A 39 -4.75 -10.47 -6.04
CA THR A 39 -3.52 -11.03 -5.52
C THR A 39 -2.51 -10.80 -6.62
N PHE A 40 -1.42 -10.11 -6.27
CA PHE A 40 -0.20 -10.26 -7.03
C PHE A 40 0.14 -11.75 -6.96
N SER A 41 0.38 -12.39 -8.10
CA SER A 41 1.07 -13.68 -8.08
C SER A 41 2.42 -13.40 -7.46
N THR A 42 2.62 -13.83 -6.21
CA THR A 42 3.85 -13.63 -5.44
C THR A 42 5.07 -14.27 -6.08
N ASN A 43 4.90 -14.99 -7.19
CA ASN A 43 5.92 -15.86 -7.73
C ASN A 43 6.87 -15.18 -8.73
N PHE A 44 6.56 -13.99 -9.26
CA PHE A 44 7.43 -13.36 -10.27
C PHE A 44 7.47 -11.84 -10.20
N ILE A 45 7.46 -11.25 -9.00
CA ILE A 45 7.93 -9.88 -8.91
C ILE A 45 9.46 -9.91 -8.93
N SER A 46 10.04 -9.91 -10.13
CA SER A 46 11.42 -9.48 -10.29
C SER A 46 11.52 -8.09 -9.66
N GLN A 47 12.27 -7.97 -8.56
CA GLN A 47 12.64 -6.69 -8.00
C GLN A 47 13.11 -5.81 -9.15
N PRO A 48 12.51 -4.62 -9.39
CA PRO A 48 13.08 -3.68 -10.33
C PRO A 48 14.55 -3.47 -9.93
N SER A 49 15.48 -3.56 -10.88
CA SER A 49 16.91 -3.29 -10.65
C SER A 49 17.21 -1.84 -10.21
N TRP A 50 16.16 -1.05 -10.01
CA TRP A 50 16.12 0.36 -9.70
C TRP A 50 15.52 0.37 -8.30
N LYS A 51 16.36 0.56 -7.28
CA LYS A 51 15.93 0.83 -5.91
C LYS A 51 15.23 2.19 -5.82
N THR A 52 14.15 2.39 -6.56
CA THR A 52 13.28 3.56 -6.40
C THR A 52 11.95 3.06 -5.86
N GLY A 53 12.05 2.38 -4.72
CA GLY A 53 10.95 2.39 -3.79
C GLY A 53 10.73 3.84 -3.34
N TYR A 54 9.48 4.24 -3.18
CA TYR A 54 9.16 5.55 -2.62
C TYR A 54 9.65 5.58 -1.16
N GLU A 55 10.89 6.03 -0.96
CA GLU A 55 11.50 6.24 0.35
C GLU A 55 10.91 7.51 0.97
N MET A 56 9.65 7.40 1.40
CA MET A 56 8.99 8.43 2.22
C MET A 56 9.81 8.63 3.48
N ASN A 57 10.21 9.86 3.80
CA ASN A 57 10.87 10.14 5.07
C ASN A 57 9.89 10.01 6.25
N LEU A 58 10.43 9.84 7.46
CA LEU A 58 9.62 9.61 8.66
C LEU A 58 8.65 10.77 8.95
N ASP A 59 9.05 12.01 8.70
CA ASP A 59 8.22 13.19 8.95
C ASP A 59 6.98 13.21 8.04
N THR A 60 7.16 12.89 6.75
CA THR A 60 6.07 12.78 5.77
C THR A 60 5.15 11.62 6.11
N PHE A 61 5.72 10.51 6.60
CA PHE A 61 4.93 9.38 7.08
C PHE A 61 4.10 9.74 8.30
N GLU A 62 4.67 10.45 9.28
CA GLU A 62 3.93 10.96 10.43
C GLU A 62 2.79 11.90 10.03
N ASP A 63 3.06 12.81 9.10
CA ASP A 63 2.07 13.75 8.61
C ASP A 63 0.89 13.03 7.94
N LEU A 64 1.18 12.06 7.07
CA LEU A 64 0.18 11.17 6.49
C LEU A 64 -0.65 10.46 7.58
N LEU A 65 -0.03 9.97 8.65
CA LEU A 65 -0.76 9.29 9.72
C LEU A 65 -1.66 10.25 10.50
N LYS A 66 -1.26 11.50 10.67
CA LYS A 66 -2.04 12.53 11.38
C LYS A 66 -3.21 13.05 10.53
N HIS A 67 -2.96 13.32 9.25
CA HIS A 67 -3.88 14.06 8.38
C HIS A 67 -4.61 13.19 7.34
N GLY A 68 -4.02 12.06 6.95
CA GLY A 68 -4.59 11.16 5.95
C GLY A 68 -5.94 10.57 6.33
N GLY A 69 -6.66 10.04 5.34
CA GLY A 69 -7.99 9.47 5.52
C GLY A 69 -8.02 8.34 6.56
N LYS A 70 -8.66 8.57 7.71
CA LYS A 70 -8.70 7.64 8.86
C LYS A 70 -9.12 6.22 8.46
N TYR A 71 -10.15 6.09 7.61
CA TYR A 71 -10.64 4.79 7.16
C TYR A 71 -9.66 4.08 6.23
N ALA A 72 -9.03 4.82 5.32
CA ALA A 72 -8.05 4.27 4.38
C ALA A 72 -6.81 3.75 5.12
N LEU A 73 -6.29 4.54 6.07
CA LEU A 73 -5.18 4.13 6.94
C LEU A 73 -5.54 2.89 7.76
N LYS A 74 -6.70 2.88 8.43
CA LYS A 74 -7.18 1.70 9.17
C LYS A 74 -7.20 0.44 8.32
N ASN A 75 -7.75 0.54 7.11
CA ASN A 75 -7.83 -0.59 6.19
C ASN A 75 -6.44 -1.04 5.73
N PHE A 76 -5.54 -0.10 5.42
CA PHE A 76 -4.17 -0.40 5.03
C PHE A 76 -3.43 -1.20 6.11
N PHE A 77 -3.35 -0.65 7.33
CA PHE A 77 -2.64 -1.29 8.43
C PHE A 77 -3.24 -2.65 8.80
N LYS A 78 -4.56 -2.78 8.78
CA LYS A 78 -5.21 -4.05 9.11
C LYS A 78 -4.98 -5.12 8.04
N LYS A 79 -5.04 -4.75 6.76
CA LYS A 79 -4.97 -5.71 5.64
C LYS A 79 -3.54 -6.13 5.32
N HIS A 80 -2.59 -5.20 5.39
CA HIS A 80 -1.23 -5.42 4.89
C HIS A 80 -0.21 -5.70 5.99
N LEU A 81 -0.46 -5.21 7.20
CA LEU A 81 0.44 -5.36 8.35
C LEU A 81 -0.21 -6.09 9.51
N ASP A 82 -1.51 -6.40 9.41
CA ASP A 82 -2.31 -6.98 10.48
C ASP A 82 -2.28 -6.17 11.80
N LEU A 83 -2.06 -4.87 11.66
CA LEU A 83 -2.02 -3.92 12.76
C LEU A 83 -3.33 -3.17 12.89
N SER A 84 -3.75 -2.97 14.14
CA SER A 84 -4.82 -2.06 14.50
C SER A 84 -4.26 -0.64 14.57
N PHE A 85 -4.67 0.21 13.62
CA PHE A 85 -4.34 1.64 13.62
C PHE A 85 -5.36 2.44 14.44
N ILE A 86 -4.85 3.19 15.41
CA ILE A 86 -5.64 4.03 16.31
C ILE A 86 -5.13 5.45 16.20
N ARG A 87 -5.99 6.37 15.74
CA ARG A 87 -5.76 7.82 15.76
C ARG A 87 -6.75 8.47 16.72
N ARG A 88 -6.24 9.16 17.75
CA ARG A 88 -7.03 9.89 18.74
C ARG A 88 -7.34 11.30 18.24
N ALA A 89 -8.32 11.96 18.86
CA ALA A 89 -8.68 13.35 18.56
C ALA A 89 -7.49 14.32 18.73
N SER A 90 -6.54 14.00 19.62
CA SER A 90 -5.33 14.80 19.84
C SER A 90 -4.28 14.69 18.73
N GLY A 91 -4.54 13.93 17.67
CA GLY A 91 -3.55 13.63 16.62
C GLY A 91 -2.55 12.54 17.01
N SER A 92 -2.57 12.02 18.24
CA SER A 92 -1.71 10.89 18.63
C SER A 92 -2.12 9.61 17.90
N VAL A 93 -1.10 8.87 17.48
CA VAL A 93 -1.23 7.63 16.70
C VAL A 93 -0.58 6.49 17.48
N SER A 94 -1.22 5.31 17.45
CA SER A 94 -0.65 4.09 18.01
C SER A 94 -1.02 2.88 17.15
N PHE A 95 -0.14 1.89 17.14
CA PHE A 95 -0.34 0.62 16.44
C PHE A 95 -0.40 -0.52 17.44
N LYS A 96 -1.33 -1.45 17.23
CA LYS A 96 -1.39 -2.68 18.03
C LYS A 96 -1.45 -3.92 17.16
N ASP A 97 -0.73 -4.96 17.55
CA ASP A 97 -0.82 -6.27 16.91
C ASP A 97 -2.07 -7.06 17.34
N ARG A 98 -2.19 -8.33 16.91
CA ARG A 98 -3.28 -9.23 17.33
C ARG A 98 -3.27 -9.56 18.82
N SER A 99 -2.10 -9.53 19.45
CA SER A 99 -1.89 -9.78 20.88
C SER A 99 -2.15 -8.52 21.73
N ASN A 100 -2.59 -7.42 21.11
CA ASN A 100 -2.82 -6.12 21.73
C ASN A 100 -1.53 -5.45 22.26
N TYR A 101 -0.36 -5.93 21.80
CA TYR A 101 0.94 -5.34 22.07
C TYR A 101 1.14 -4.09 21.23
N THR A 102 1.79 -3.07 21.79
CA THR A 102 2.00 -1.79 21.10
C THR A 102 3.24 -1.87 20.23
N VAL A 103 3.07 -1.63 18.93
CA VAL A 103 4.17 -1.56 17.96
C VAL A 103 4.57 -0.11 17.79
N SER A 104 5.88 0.17 17.84
CA SER A 104 6.39 1.54 17.71
C SER A 104 6.23 2.07 16.28
N LEU A 105 6.17 3.39 16.14
CA LEU A 105 6.09 4.03 14.82
C LEU A 105 7.33 3.69 13.97
N SER A 106 8.52 3.68 14.57
CA SER A 106 9.78 3.36 13.90
C SER A 106 9.77 1.93 13.35
N GLU A 107 9.29 0.95 14.11
CA GLU A 107 9.17 -0.43 13.63
C GLU A 107 8.20 -0.53 12.44
N VAL A 108 7.04 0.12 12.53
CA VAL A 108 6.06 0.13 11.42
C VAL A 108 6.66 0.79 10.18
N TYR A 109 7.37 1.90 10.37
CA TYR A 109 8.04 2.61 9.29
C TYR A 109 9.12 1.73 8.64
N GLU A 110 9.98 1.08 9.42
CA GLU A 110 11.02 0.18 8.90
C GLU A 110 10.43 -0.98 8.10
N ILE A 111 9.35 -1.61 8.59
CA ILE A 111 8.65 -2.68 7.86
C ILE A 111 8.16 -2.19 6.50
N ILE A 112 7.60 -0.98 6.45
CA ILE A 112 7.15 -0.35 5.20
C ILE A 112 8.35 -0.08 4.28
N GLN A 113 9.42 0.51 4.81
CA GLN A 113 10.62 0.85 4.03
C GLN A 113 11.37 -0.38 3.52
N GLN A 114 11.27 -1.54 4.18
CA GLN A 114 11.88 -2.78 3.69
C GLN A 114 11.06 -3.46 2.59
N ASN A 115 9.84 -3.00 2.31
CA ASN A 115 8.94 -3.62 1.37
C ASN A 115 8.40 -2.61 0.33
N TRP A 116 8.95 -2.66 -0.88
CA TRP A 116 8.61 -1.74 -1.97
C TRP A 116 7.10 -1.71 -2.33
N LEU A 117 6.36 -2.83 -2.16
CA LEU A 117 4.91 -2.82 -2.35
C LEU A 117 4.26 -1.93 -1.31
N LEU A 118 4.60 -2.10 -0.03
CA LEU A 118 4.03 -1.29 1.06
C LEU A 118 4.33 0.19 0.88
N GLN A 119 5.56 0.54 0.48
CA GLN A 119 5.91 1.91 0.14
C GLN A 119 5.01 2.49 -0.95
N ARG A 120 4.70 1.72 -2.00
CA ARG A 120 3.83 2.18 -3.09
C ARG A 120 2.37 2.35 -2.63
N TRP A 121 1.86 1.48 -1.77
CA TRP A 121 0.53 1.65 -1.19
C TRP A 121 0.46 2.90 -0.31
N ILE A 122 1.50 3.17 0.48
CA ILE A 122 1.62 4.39 1.29
C ILE A 122 1.68 5.64 0.40
N TYR A 123 2.47 5.62 -0.69
CA TYR A 123 2.49 6.71 -1.67
C TYR A 123 1.10 7.04 -2.20
N ASN A 124 0.33 6.03 -2.59
CA ASN A 124 -1.02 6.24 -3.12
C ASN A 124 -1.96 6.87 -2.07
N LEU A 125 -1.76 6.58 -0.79
CA LEU A 125 -2.52 7.20 0.30
C LEU A 125 -2.12 8.65 0.52
N GLU A 126 -0.82 8.96 0.44
CA GLU A 126 -0.29 10.33 0.51
C GLU A 126 -0.79 11.17 -0.66
N PHE A 127 -0.61 10.69 -1.89
CA PHE A 127 -1.05 11.40 -3.10
C PHE A 127 -2.55 11.75 -3.07
N ALA A 128 -3.39 10.82 -2.59
CA ALA A 128 -4.84 11.02 -2.44
C ALA A 128 -5.25 11.93 -1.27
N THR A 129 -4.31 12.28 -0.38
CA THR A 129 -4.52 13.25 0.70
C THR A 129 -4.08 14.66 0.27
N SER A 130 -3.06 14.73 -0.60
CA SER A 130 -2.46 15.97 -1.10
C SER A 130 -3.23 16.63 -2.27
N HIS A 131 -4.26 15.96 -2.83
CA HIS A 131 -5.08 16.41 -3.98
C HIS A 131 -6.55 16.05 -3.78
#